data_AF-A0A7S2NUQ0-F1
#
_entry.id   AF-A0A7S2NUQ0-F1
#
_cell.length_a   1.000
_cell.length_b   1.000
_cell.length_c   1.000
_cell.angle_alpha   90.00
_cell.angle_beta   90.00
_cell.angle_gamma   90.00
#
_symmetry.space_group_name_H-M   'P 1'
#
loop_
_entity.id
_entity.type
_entity.pdbx_description
1 polymer ?
#
loop_
_entity_poly.entity_id
_entity_poly.type
_entity_poly.pdbx_seq_one_letter_code
_entity_poly.pdbx_strand_id
1 'polypeptide(L)'
;SGAHYNPAVTLAVLARGGGLISLADGALYVVTQVVAALLAAPCCWGMIRKEAAGYAMAPPNTRDHSLYLCEFLITFALCSVVLLTATAKGQAGNSFFGLAIGFTVLSGAVSVGGISGGAFNPAVGTMSLLYGTEPAWDVPSFWSAPLCGGAAAGGFFRVVAWKERHGTASKTLELLAPCLVELVGTALLCFTVGTAQGDLAPLAIGAMLMVMVYMGGWISGGHFNPAVTLAVWARSLFGATHGVFPLAQAALYIVAQTGGASLGALAAAGALARKDAVLFPAPSEKTPVGLALLGEFLGTFLLAYVVLHTATAKRTSGNSFFGLA
;
A
#
# COMPACT_ATOMS: atom_id res chain seq x y z
N SER A 1 -22.62 1.97 -3.23
CA SER A 1 -21.86 3.22 -3.45
C SER A 1 -20.35 3.02 -3.59
N GLY A 2 -19.79 1.79 -3.56
CA GLY A 2 -18.36 1.54 -3.85
C GLY A 2 -17.34 2.26 -2.95
N ALA A 3 -17.79 2.88 -1.85
CA ALA A 3 -17.00 3.73 -0.97
C ALA A 3 -16.20 4.84 -1.69
N HIS A 4 -16.81 5.50 -2.69
CA HIS A 4 -16.27 6.70 -3.34
C HIS A 4 -16.28 7.90 -2.38
N TYR A 5 -15.36 7.92 -1.41
CA TYR A 5 -15.18 9.02 -0.46
C TYR A 5 -13.89 9.82 -0.72
N ASN A 6 -13.24 9.57 -1.86
CA ASN A 6 -11.96 10.14 -2.24
C ASN A 6 -11.95 10.43 -3.76
N PRO A 7 -11.66 11.67 -4.20
CA PRO A 7 -11.56 11.98 -5.62
C PRO A 7 -10.53 11.15 -6.37
N ALA A 8 -9.41 10.80 -5.73
CA ALA A 8 -8.39 9.92 -6.31
C ALA A 8 -8.90 8.49 -6.52
N VAL A 9 -9.68 7.94 -5.58
CA VAL A 9 -10.33 6.62 -5.74
C VAL A 9 -11.35 6.66 -6.88
N THR A 10 -12.10 7.76 -6.99
CA THR A 10 -13.07 7.95 -8.08
C THR A 10 -12.36 7.98 -9.44
N LEU A 11 -11.26 8.72 -9.56
CA LEU A 11 -10.42 8.72 -10.75
C LEU A 11 -9.80 7.34 -11.02
N ALA A 12 -9.33 6.63 -10.00
CA ALA A 12 -8.78 5.29 -10.15
C ALA A 12 -9.81 4.30 -10.71
N VAL A 13 -11.06 4.37 -10.25
CA VAL A 13 -12.16 3.53 -10.75
C VAL A 13 -12.53 3.87 -12.20
N LEU A 14 -12.45 5.13 -12.61
CA LEU A 14 -12.58 5.51 -14.02
C LEU A 14 -11.39 4.99 -14.85
N ALA A 15 -10.16 5.22 -14.38
CA ALA A 15 -8.91 4.88 -15.06
C ALA A 15 -8.69 3.37 -15.22
N ARG A 16 -9.19 2.55 -14.29
CA ARG A 16 -9.16 1.08 -14.39
C ARG A 16 -9.96 0.57 -15.63
N GLY A 17 -10.97 1.34 -16.06
CA GLY A 17 -11.96 0.96 -17.07
C GLY A 17 -12.98 -0.09 -16.62
N GLY A 18 -13.70 -0.65 -17.59
CA GLY A 18 -14.72 -1.68 -17.35
C GLY A 18 -16.10 -1.14 -16.98
N GLY A 19 -16.33 0.18 -17.10
CA GLY A 19 -17.67 0.77 -17.06
C GLY A 19 -18.39 0.68 -15.72
N LEU A 20 -17.67 0.65 -14.59
CA LEU A 20 -18.29 0.57 -13.27
C LEU A 20 -19.07 1.85 -12.91
N ILE A 21 -18.60 2.99 -13.38
CA ILE A 21 -19.24 4.31 -13.23
C ILE A 21 -19.06 5.11 -14.52
N SER A 22 -20.00 6.01 -14.82
CA SER A 22 -19.84 6.96 -15.91
C SER A 22 -18.96 8.15 -15.50
N LEU A 23 -18.51 8.96 -16.48
CA LEU A 23 -17.81 10.22 -16.19
C LEU A 23 -18.71 11.20 -15.41
N ALA A 24 -20.01 11.19 -15.67
CA ALA A 24 -20.98 12.02 -14.95
C ALA A 24 -21.13 11.58 -13.48
N ASP A 25 -21.23 10.27 -13.23
CA ASP A 25 -21.23 9.73 -11.87
C ASP A 25 -19.95 10.08 -11.12
N GLY A 26 -18.80 9.95 -11.80
CA GLY A 26 -17.50 10.32 -11.24
C GLY A 26 -17.43 11.80 -10.87
N ALA A 27 -17.87 12.70 -11.75
CA ALA A 27 -17.92 14.13 -11.46
C ALA A 27 -18.84 14.44 -10.26
N LEU A 28 -20.01 13.81 -10.21
CA LEU A 28 -20.95 13.99 -9.10
C LEU A 28 -20.37 13.49 -7.76
N TYR A 29 -19.66 12.37 -7.76
CA TYR A 29 -18.94 11.89 -6.58
C TYR A 29 -17.88 12.89 -6.11
N VAL A 30 -17.04 13.40 -7.02
CA VAL A 30 -16.01 14.40 -6.67
C VAL A 30 -16.63 15.66 -6.07
N VAL A 31 -17.68 16.21 -6.69
CA VAL A 31 -18.39 17.39 -6.16
C VAL A 31 -18.93 17.10 -4.77
N THR A 32 -19.61 15.96 -4.58
CA THR A 32 -20.19 15.59 -3.28
C THR A 32 -19.12 15.43 -2.21
N GLN A 33 -17.99 14.82 -2.54
CA GLN A 33 -16.86 14.62 -1.62
C GLN A 33 -16.25 15.96 -1.17
N VAL A 34 -16.05 16.91 -2.09
CA VAL A 34 -15.52 18.24 -1.77
C VAL A 34 -16.51 19.04 -0.92
N VAL A 35 -17.80 19.02 -1.27
CA VAL A 35 -18.83 19.68 -0.46
C VAL A 35 -18.88 19.09 0.95
N ALA A 36 -18.84 17.77 1.08
CA ALA A 36 -18.82 17.10 2.37
C ALA A 36 -17.58 17.49 3.20
N ALA A 37 -16.40 17.59 2.58
CA ALA A 37 -15.18 18.04 3.25
C ALA A 37 -15.28 19.49 3.75
N LEU A 38 -15.81 20.40 2.92
CA LEU A 38 -16.03 21.81 3.29
C LEU A 38 -17.06 21.96 4.42
N LEU A 39 -18.04 21.06 4.51
CA LEU A 39 -19.01 21.02 5.62
C LEU A 39 -18.42 20.37 6.87
N ALA A 40 -17.57 19.36 6.74
CA ALA A 40 -16.94 18.68 7.86
C ALA A 40 -15.91 19.57 8.58
N ALA A 41 -15.17 20.39 7.84
CA ALA A 41 -14.14 21.26 8.39
C ALA A 41 -14.64 22.21 9.52
N PRO A 42 -15.72 23.00 9.35
CA PRO A 42 -16.25 23.84 10.43
C PRO A 42 -16.83 23.02 11.59
N CYS A 43 -17.40 21.84 11.33
CA CYS A 43 -17.86 20.95 12.40
C CYS A 43 -16.68 20.49 13.27
N CYS A 44 -15.60 20.02 12.65
CA CYS A 44 -14.38 19.66 13.35
C CYS A 44 -13.82 20.86 14.11
N TRP A 45 -13.70 22.02 13.47
CA TRP A 45 -13.22 23.26 14.10
C TRP A 45 -14.05 23.64 15.33
N GLY A 46 -15.38 23.53 15.26
CA GLY A 46 -16.28 23.80 16.38
C GLY A 46 -16.14 22.82 17.54
N MET A 47 -15.80 21.54 17.25
CA MET A 47 -15.62 20.50 18.26
C MET A 47 -14.27 20.57 18.98
N ILE A 48 -13.18 20.77 18.24
CA ILE A 48 -11.81 20.60 18.76
C ILE A 48 -11.03 21.91 18.89
N ARG A 49 -11.60 23.05 18.46
CA ARG A 49 -10.94 24.37 18.36
C ARG A 49 -9.66 24.32 17.52
N LYS A 50 -8.87 25.42 17.49
CA LYS A 50 -7.64 25.54 16.68
C LYS A 50 -6.50 24.59 17.09
N GLU A 51 -6.64 23.85 18.18
CA GLU A 51 -5.53 23.10 18.80
C GLU A 51 -5.26 21.72 18.15
N ALA A 52 -6.13 21.22 17.26
CA ALA A 52 -6.07 19.81 16.83
C ALA A 52 -6.12 19.53 15.32
N ALA A 53 -5.90 20.50 14.44
CA ALA A 53 -5.69 20.18 13.02
C ALA A 53 -4.23 19.73 12.81
N GLY A 54 -3.95 18.43 12.96
CA GLY A 54 -2.62 17.84 12.75
C GLY A 54 -2.49 16.99 11.48
N TYR A 55 -3.60 16.73 10.79
CA TYR A 55 -3.67 15.92 9.57
C TYR A 55 -4.20 16.75 8.40
N ALA A 56 -3.74 16.40 7.19
CA ALA A 56 -3.96 17.10 5.94
C ALA A 56 -3.43 18.55 5.89
N MET A 57 -2.34 18.81 6.62
CA MET A 57 -1.54 20.02 6.49
C MET A 57 -0.07 19.61 6.53
N ALA A 58 0.69 20.03 5.53
CA ALA A 58 2.12 19.74 5.51
C ALA A 58 2.84 20.52 6.63
N PRO A 59 3.79 19.90 7.36
CA PRO A 59 4.61 20.62 8.32
C PRO A 59 5.31 21.85 7.70
N PRO A 60 5.55 22.91 8.50
CA PRO A 60 6.30 24.07 8.00
C PRO A 60 7.66 23.65 7.45
N ASN A 61 8.01 24.14 6.26
CA ASN A 61 9.24 23.83 5.52
C ASN A 61 9.33 22.41 4.93
N THR A 62 8.24 21.65 4.88
CA THR A 62 8.20 20.42 4.07
C THR A 62 8.59 20.74 2.63
N ARG A 63 9.50 19.94 2.06
CA ARG A 63 9.92 20.09 0.66
C ARG A 63 8.83 19.55 -0.27
N ASP A 64 8.56 20.26 -1.37
CA ASP A 64 7.51 19.89 -2.33
C ASP A 64 7.63 18.44 -2.82
N HIS A 65 8.84 17.98 -3.11
CA HIS A 65 9.07 16.60 -3.57
C HIS A 65 8.76 15.56 -2.48
N SER A 66 9.01 15.88 -1.21
CA SER A 66 8.69 14.99 -0.09
C SER A 66 7.18 14.86 0.07
N LEU A 67 6.47 15.99 0.07
CA LEU A 67 5.00 16.02 0.13
C LEU A 67 4.42 15.22 -1.04
N TYR A 68 4.82 15.57 -2.27
CA TYR A 68 4.28 14.97 -3.48
C TYR A 68 4.54 13.46 -3.54
N LEU A 69 5.75 13.01 -3.20
CA LEU A 69 6.11 11.59 -3.22
C LEU A 69 5.29 10.78 -2.21
N CYS A 70 5.16 11.27 -0.98
CA CYS A 70 4.37 10.62 0.07
C CYS A 70 2.89 10.52 -0.31
N GLU A 71 2.29 11.63 -0.73
CA GLU A 71 0.89 11.69 -1.16
C GLU A 71 0.62 10.81 -2.38
N PHE A 72 1.54 10.79 -3.35
CA PHE A 72 1.46 9.91 -4.51
C PHE A 72 1.51 8.43 -4.12
N LEU A 73 2.52 8.00 -3.35
CA LEU A 73 2.75 6.58 -3.05
C LEU A 73 1.67 5.98 -2.16
N ILE A 74 1.25 6.70 -1.11
CA ILE A 74 0.18 6.20 -0.23
C ILE A 74 -1.16 6.21 -0.95
N THR A 75 -1.46 7.23 -1.77
CA THR A 75 -2.70 7.22 -2.55
C THR A 75 -2.69 6.13 -3.62
N PHE A 76 -1.53 5.89 -4.25
CA PHE A 76 -1.36 4.77 -5.18
C PHE A 76 -1.61 3.42 -4.48
N ALA A 77 -1.08 3.23 -3.27
CA ALA A 77 -1.36 2.03 -2.46
C ALA A 77 -2.86 1.91 -2.15
N LEU A 78 -3.47 2.98 -1.62
CA LEU A 78 -4.90 3.05 -1.29
C LEU A 78 -5.77 2.70 -2.49
N CYS A 79 -5.53 3.33 -3.63
CA CYS A 79 -6.30 3.10 -4.85
C CYS A 79 -6.06 1.68 -5.39
N SER A 80 -4.83 1.16 -5.35
CA SER A 80 -4.54 -0.21 -5.77
C SER A 80 -5.27 -1.23 -4.90
N VAL A 81 -5.32 -1.01 -3.60
CA VAL A 81 -6.08 -1.83 -2.64
C VAL A 81 -7.57 -1.78 -2.96
N VAL A 82 -8.17 -0.59 -3.13
CA VAL A 82 -9.58 -0.47 -3.53
C VAL A 82 -9.85 -1.25 -4.81
N LEU A 83 -9.04 -1.02 -5.84
CA LEU A 83 -9.24 -1.63 -7.15
C LEU A 83 -9.13 -3.15 -7.10
N LEU A 84 -8.10 -3.68 -6.45
CA LEU A 84 -7.79 -5.12 -6.45
C LEU A 84 -8.59 -5.91 -5.41
N THR A 85 -9.13 -5.28 -4.36
CA THR A 85 -9.89 -5.97 -3.30
C THR A 85 -11.40 -5.77 -3.38
N ALA A 86 -11.86 -4.56 -3.77
CA ALA A 86 -13.29 -4.23 -3.75
C ALA A 86 -13.94 -4.26 -5.14
N THR A 87 -13.17 -4.10 -6.22
CA THR A 87 -13.72 -3.96 -7.58
C THR A 87 -13.41 -5.12 -8.53
N ALA A 88 -12.47 -5.99 -8.19
CA ALA A 88 -12.14 -7.18 -8.97
C ALA A 88 -13.24 -8.24 -8.83
N LYS A 89 -13.68 -8.89 -9.93
CA LYS A 89 -14.80 -9.85 -9.88
C LYS A 89 -14.41 -11.12 -9.11
N GLY A 90 -13.17 -11.56 -9.22
CA GLY A 90 -12.58 -12.66 -8.47
C GLY A 90 -12.51 -12.42 -6.97
N GLN A 91 -12.81 -11.19 -6.51
CA GLN A 91 -12.94 -10.82 -5.11
C GLN A 91 -14.39 -10.51 -4.69
N ALA A 92 -15.37 -10.89 -5.51
CA ALA A 92 -16.77 -10.76 -5.14
C ALA A 92 -17.08 -11.53 -3.84
N GLY A 93 -17.73 -10.88 -2.88
CA GLY A 93 -18.04 -11.45 -1.57
C GLY A 93 -16.91 -11.33 -0.54
N ASN A 94 -15.72 -10.86 -0.92
CA ASN A 94 -14.68 -10.49 0.04
C ASN A 94 -15.22 -9.35 0.93
N SER A 95 -15.13 -9.47 2.25
CA SER A 95 -15.53 -8.43 3.20
C SER A 95 -14.34 -7.71 3.85
N PHE A 96 -13.11 -8.18 3.60
CA PHE A 96 -11.88 -7.60 4.15
C PHE A 96 -11.39 -6.37 3.37
N PHE A 97 -12.01 -6.01 2.24
CA PHE A 97 -11.62 -4.80 1.50
C PHE A 97 -11.70 -3.55 2.38
N GLY A 98 -12.72 -3.41 3.23
CA GLY A 98 -12.88 -2.26 4.12
C GLY A 98 -11.76 -2.19 5.15
N LEU A 99 -11.35 -3.34 5.69
CA LEU A 99 -10.22 -3.49 6.59
C LEU A 99 -8.91 -3.08 5.90
N ALA A 100 -8.65 -3.63 4.70
CA ALA A 100 -7.44 -3.31 3.94
C ALA A 100 -7.36 -1.81 3.57
N ILE A 101 -8.48 -1.21 3.15
CA ILE A 101 -8.57 0.23 2.86
C ILE A 101 -8.25 1.06 4.12
N GLY A 102 -8.88 0.75 5.25
CA GLY A 102 -8.67 1.47 6.51
C GLY A 102 -7.22 1.36 7.01
N PHE A 103 -6.64 0.16 6.98
CA PHE A 103 -5.25 -0.05 7.39
C PHE A 103 -4.23 0.55 6.42
N THR A 104 -4.59 0.78 5.15
CA THR A 104 -3.75 1.56 4.22
C THR A 104 -3.62 3.01 4.70
N VAL A 105 -4.75 3.62 5.08
CA VAL A 105 -4.77 4.99 5.62
C VAL A 105 -4.03 5.06 6.96
N LEU A 106 -4.24 4.09 7.85
CA LEU A 106 -3.51 4.00 9.12
C LEU A 106 -2.00 3.91 8.91
N SER A 107 -1.55 3.01 8.03
CA SER A 107 -0.14 2.87 7.71
C SER A 107 0.44 4.16 7.12
N GLY A 108 -0.26 4.80 6.19
CA GLY A 108 0.15 6.08 5.62
C GLY A 108 0.21 7.21 6.66
N ALA A 109 -0.79 7.33 7.53
CA ALA A 109 -0.85 8.36 8.56
C ALA A 109 0.32 8.26 9.53
N VAL A 110 0.64 7.05 10.00
CA VAL A 110 1.76 6.82 10.93
C VAL A 110 3.11 6.95 10.20
N SER A 111 3.21 6.52 8.94
CA SER A 111 4.49 6.50 8.23
C SER A 111 4.90 7.84 7.64
N VAL A 112 3.99 8.55 6.99
CA VAL A 112 4.31 9.78 6.25
C VAL A 112 3.42 10.97 6.62
N GLY A 113 2.48 10.82 7.57
CA GLY A 113 1.65 11.92 8.05
C GLY A 113 2.51 13.07 8.60
N GLY A 114 3.53 12.76 9.40
CA GLY A 114 4.49 13.74 9.90
C GLY A 114 5.45 14.33 8.86
N ILE A 115 5.40 13.87 7.60
CA ILE A 115 6.21 14.38 6.49
C ILE A 115 5.36 15.24 5.56
N SER A 116 4.22 14.70 5.13
CA SER A 116 3.36 15.26 4.08
C SER A 116 2.10 15.94 4.59
N GLY A 117 1.70 15.69 5.84
CA GLY A 117 0.37 16.00 6.36
C GLY A 117 -0.61 14.83 6.22
N GLY A 118 -0.37 13.89 5.31
CA GLY A 118 -1.13 12.64 5.22
C GLY A 118 -2.60 12.83 4.82
N ALA A 119 -2.85 13.61 3.77
CA ALA A 119 -4.19 13.82 3.24
C ALA A 119 -4.68 12.57 2.47
N PHE A 120 -3.86 12.05 1.56
CA PHE A 120 -4.09 10.91 0.65
C PHE A 120 -5.41 10.96 -0.13
N ASN A 121 -6.04 12.13 -0.14
CA ASN A 121 -7.41 12.34 -0.55
C ASN A 121 -7.60 13.84 -0.83
N PRO A 122 -7.86 14.23 -2.09
CA PRO A 122 -8.06 15.62 -2.43
C PRO A 122 -9.19 16.31 -1.67
N ALA A 123 -10.26 15.59 -1.29
CA ALA A 123 -11.33 16.15 -0.47
C ALA A 123 -10.83 16.45 0.95
N VAL A 124 -10.07 15.53 1.57
CA VAL A 124 -9.47 15.76 2.90
C VAL A 124 -8.45 16.90 2.84
N GLY A 125 -7.60 16.93 1.81
CA GLY A 125 -6.65 18.02 1.58
C GLY A 125 -7.33 19.38 1.40
N THR A 126 -8.52 19.43 0.82
CA THR A 126 -9.30 20.66 0.66
C THR A 126 -9.75 21.25 2.00
N MET A 127 -9.84 20.43 3.06
CA MET A 127 -10.22 20.92 4.39
C MET A 127 -9.21 21.94 4.94
N SER A 128 -7.93 21.88 4.54
CA SER A 128 -6.90 22.82 5.01
C SER A 128 -7.20 24.28 4.65
N LEU A 129 -7.97 24.54 3.58
CA LEU A 129 -8.44 25.88 3.21
C LEU A 129 -9.26 26.57 4.32
N LEU A 130 -9.93 25.80 5.18
CA LEU A 130 -10.84 26.32 6.19
C LEU A 130 -10.24 26.31 7.61
N TYR A 131 -9.06 25.71 7.81
CA TYR A 131 -8.42 25.61 9.14
C TYR A 131 -7.47 26.76 9.50
N GLY A 132 -7.28 27.73 8.60
CA GLY A 132 -6.76 29.06 8.96
C GLY A 132 -5.28 29.12 9.36
N THR A 133 -4.41 28.31 8.75
CA THR A 133 -2.95 28.49 8.80
C THR A 133 -2.40 28.83 7.42
N GLU A 134 -1.70 29.95 7.33
CA GLU A 134 -1.06 30.48 6.12
C GLU A 134 0.08 29.59 5.59
N PRO A 135 0.26 29.50 4.25
CA PRO A 135 -0.76 29.52 3.20
C PRO A 135 -1.16 28.10 2.77
N ALA A 136 -2.31 27.97 2.08
CA ALA A 136 -2.80 26.74 1.45
C ALA A 136 -1.98 26.29 0.22
N TRP A 137 -0.66 26.48 0.27
CA TRP A 137 0.27 26.15 -0.82
C TRP A 137 0.33 24.65 -1.08
N ASP A 138 -0.04 23.84 -0.09
CA ASP A 138 -0.06 22.38 -0.14
C ASP A 138 -1.30 21.81 -0.84
N VAL A 139 -2.42 22.54 -0.88
CA VAL A 139 -3.69 22.09 -1.49
C VAL A 139 -3.52 21.64 -2.95
N PRO A 140 -2.84 22.40 -3.85
CA PRO A 140 -2.59 21.92 -5.21
C PRO A 140 -1.85 20.57 -5.24
N SER A 141 -0.94 20.33 -4.29
CA SER A 141 -0.22 19.06 -4.17
C SER A 141 -1.11 17.95 -3.60
N PHE A 142 -1.96 18.25 -2.63
CA PHE A 142 -2.99 17.32 -2.13
C PHE A 142 -4.07 16.98 -3.15
N TRP A 143 -4.20 17.74 -4.23
CA TRP A 143 -5.00 17.37 -5.39
C TRP A 143 -4.18 16.58 -6.41
N SER A 144 -3.11 17.16 -6.91
CA SER A 144 -2.35 16.60 -8.04
C SER A 144 -1.67 15.28 -7.71
N ALA A 145 -0.97 15.17 -6.57
CA ALA A 145 -0.26 13.94 -6.21
C ALA A 145 -1.20 12.74 -5.99
N PRO A 146 -2.28 12.87 -5.18
CA PRO A 146 -3.26 11.79 -5.04
C PRO A 146 -3.96 11.42 -6.36
N LEU A 147 -4.34 12.38 -7.20
CA LEU A 147 -4.93 12.08 -8.51
C LEU A 147 -3.96 11.32 -9.42
N CYS A 148 -2.69 11.71 -9.45
CA CYS A 148 -1.65 10.97 -10.18
C CYS A 148 -1.48 9.55 -9.62
N GLY A 149 -1.46 9.39 -8.29
CA GLY A 149 -1.38 8.09 -7.63
C GLY A 149 -2.58 7.19 -7.96
N GLY A 150 -3.80 7.75 -7.95
CA GLY A 150 -5.02 7.05 -8.33
C GLY A 150 -5.05 6.64 -9.81
N ALA A 151 -4.64 7.53 -10.72
CA ALA A 151 -4.52 7.21 -12.14
C ALA A 151 -3.48 6.10 -12.39
N ALA A 152 -2.32 6.18 -11.72
CA ALA A 152 -1.27 5.15 -11.79
C ALA A 152 -1.79 3.80 -11.27
N ALA A 153 -2.57 3.78 -10.18
CA ALA A 153 -3.21 2.57 -9.67
C ALA A 153 -4.21 1.97 -10.67
N GLY A 154 -4.98 2.81 -11.37
CA GLY A 154 -5.85 2.38 -12.47
C GLY A 154 -5.07 1.71 -13.60
N GLY A 155 -3.93 2.29 -14.00
CA GLY A 155 -3.01 1.71 -14.97
C GLY A 155 -2.41 0.38 -14.50
N PHE A 156 -1.95 0.34 -13.25
CA PHE A 156 -1.41 -0.87 -12.62
C PHE A 156 -2.43 -2.01 -12.62
N PHE A 157 -3.67 -1.74 -12.19
CA PHE A 157 -4.78 -2.70 -12.23
C PHE A 157 -5.00 -3.27 -13.64
N ARG A 158 -4.96 -2.42 -14.68
CA ARG A 158 -5.17 -2.88 -16.07
C ARG A 158 -4.15 -3.91 -16.53
N VAL A 159 -2.93 -3.87 -15.97
CA VAL A 159 -1.84 -4.80 -16.27
C VAL A 159 -1.94 -6.04 -15.38
N VAL A 160 -1.94 -5.88 -14.05
CA VAL A 160 -1.82 -7.03 -13.14
C VAL A 160 -3.09 -7.87 -13.06
N ALA A 161 -4.26 -7.26 -13.26
CA ALA A 161 -5.55 -7.95 -13.35
C ALA A 161 -5.95 -8.23 -14.81
N TRP A 162 -5.01 -8.38 -15.73
CA TRP A 162 -5.33 -8.58 -17.15
C TRP A 162 -6.19 -9.81 -17.41
N LYS A 163 -5.80 -10.97 -16.86
CA LYS A 163 -6.51 -12.24 -17.03
C LYS A 163 -7.95 -12.16 -16.53
N GLU A 164 -8.14 -11.53 -15.38
CA GLU A 164 -9.45 -11.25 -14.78
C GLU A 164 -10.34 -10.39 -15.70
N ARG A 165 -9.74 -9.42 -16.42
CA ARG A 165 -10.46 -8.51 -17.32
C ARG A 165 -10.81 -9.13 -18.67
N HIS A 166 -9.98 -10.04 -19.19
CA HIS A 166 -10.10 -10.56 -20.56
C HIS A 166 -10.35 -12.08 -20.64
N GLY A 167 -10.39 -12.79 -19.50
CA GLY A 167 -10.53 -14.24 -19.41
C GLY A 167 -9.23 -15.03 -19.66
N THR A 168 -8.29 -14.48 -20.42
CA THR A 168 -6.99 -15.11 -20.74
C THR A 168 -5.84 -14.11 -20.64
N ALA A 169 -4.62 -14.61 -20.52
CA ALA A 169 -3.39 -13.81 -20.54
C ALA A 169 -2.31 -14.57 -21.31
N SER A 170 -1.35 -13.84 -21.89
CA SER A 170 -0.17 -14.47 -22.49
C SER A 170 0.71 -15.07 -21.40
N LYS A 171 1.50 -16.10 -21.73
CA LYS A 171 2.46 -16.72 -20.78
C LYS A 171 3.40 -15.69 -20.16
N THR A 172 3.84 -14.71 -20.95
CA THR A 172 4.67 -13.61 -20.48
C THR A 172 3.96 -12.79 -19.40
N LEU A 173 2.68 -12.46 -19.60
CA LEU A 173 1.94 -11.66 -18.64
C LEU A 173 1.57 -12.46 -17.38
N GLU A 174 1.28 -13.75 -17.52
CA GLU A 174 1.08 -14.66 -16.37
C GLU A 174 2.34 -14.77 -15.51
N LEU A 175 3.53 -14.58 -16.10
CA LEU A 175 4.80 -14.54 -15.37
C LEU A 175 5.09 -13.15 -14.77
N LEU A 176 4.89 -12.09 -15.55
CA LEU A 176 5.28 -10.72 -15.17
C LEU A 176 4.30 -10.05 -14.21
N ALA A 177 2.99 -10.26 -14.35
CA ALA A 177 2.00 -9.61 -13.48
C ALA A 177 2.22 -9.94 -11.99
N PRO A 178 2.44 -11.21 -11.60
CA PRO A 178 2.81 -11.54 -10.23
C PRO A 178 4.12 -10.88 -9.78
N CYS A 179 5.14 -10.85 -10.64
CA CYS A 179 6.42 -10.20 -10.31
C CYS A 179 6.25 -8.67 -10.10
N LEU A 180 5.38 -8.03 -10.87
CA LEU A 180 5.05 -6.61 -10.68
C LEU A 180 4.33 -6.36 -9.36
N VAL A 181 3.41 -7.26 -8.96
CA VAL A 181 2.78 -7.22 -7.64
C VAL A 181 3.82 -7.34 -6.54
N GLU A 182 4.71 -8.33 -6.62
CA GLU A 182 5.81 -8.52 -5.66
C GLU A 182 6.74 -7.30 -5.57
N LEU A 183 7.14 -6.73 -6.72
CA LEU A 183 7.98 -5.53 -6.76
C LEU A 183 7.31 -4.33 -6.11
N VAL A 184 6.05 -4.04 -6.48
CA VAL A 184 5.31 -2.88 -5.98
C VAL A 184 4.98 -3.05 -4.49
N GLY A 185 4.54 -4.23 -4.08
CA GLY A 185 4.21 -4.50 -2.69
C GLY A 185 5.43 -4.42 -1.77
N THR A 186 6.56 -4.98 -2.18
CA THR A 186 7.81 -4.84 -1.42
C THR A 186 8.32 -3.39 -1.42
N ALA A 187 8.17 -2.64 -2.52
CA ALA A 187 8.54 -1.23 -2.55
C ALA A 187 7.73 -0.39 -1.55
N LEU A 188 6.41 -0.58 -1.49
CA LEU A 188 5.54 0.13 -0.54
C LEU A 188 5.81 -0.29 0.91
N LEU A 189 6.08 -1.58 1.15
CA LEU A 189 6.48 -2.08 2.46
C LEU A 189 7.79 -1.44 2.92
N CYS A 190 8.85 -1.49 2.10
CA CYS A 190 10.15 -0.92 2.45
C CYS A 190 10.11 0.61 2.54
N PHE A 191 9.29 1.28 1.73
CA PHE A 191 9.02 2.71 1.88
C PHE A 191 8.42 3.02 3.26
N THR A 192 7.44 2.22 3.69
CA THR A 192 6.80 2.34 5.02
C THR A 192 7.81 2.09 6.13
N VAL A 193 8.63 1.04 6.02
CA VAL A 193 9.72 0.75 6.99
C VAL A 193 10.69 1.93 7.10
N GLY A 194 11.09 2.52 5.98
CA GLY A 194 12.04 3.62 5.98
C GLY A 194 11.47 4.96 6.46
N THR A 195 10.15 5.15 6.43
CA THR A 195 9.50 6.42 6.80
C THR A 195 8.82 6.38 8.16
N ALA A 196 8.35 5.23 8.63
CA ALA A 196 7.63 5.10 9.89
C ALA A 196 8.44 5.53 11.12
N GLN A 197 7.81 6.33 11.98
CA GLN A 197 8.41 6.87 13.20
C GLN A 197 7.49 6.69 14.41
N GLY A 198 8.08 6.73 15.60
CA GLY A 198 7.37 6.66 16.88
C GLY A 198 6.87 5.27 17.26
N ASP A 199 6.17 5.18 18.38
CA ASP A 199 5.77 3.91 19.03
C ASP A 199 4.84 3.04 18.16
N LEU A 200 4.12 3.67 17.21
CA LEU A 200 3.22 2.98 16.30
C LEU A 200 3.91 2.52 15.00
N ALA A 201 5.21 2.77 14.81
CA ALA A 201 5.92 2.36 13.59
C ALA A 201 5.80 0.85 13.30
N PRO A 202 5.94 -0.08 14.27
CA PRO A 202 5.74 -1.51 14.02
C PRO A 202 4.33 -1.84 13.53
N LEU A 203 3.31 -1.16 14.06
CA LEU A 203 1.92 -1.34 13.62
C LEU A 203 1.73 -0.86 12.19
N ALA A 204 2.33 0.26 11.79
CA ALA A 204 2.27 0.77 10.42
C ALA A 204 2.92 -0.17 9.41
N ILE A 205 4.07 -0.75 9.77
CA ILE A 205 4.81 -1.71 8.94
C ILE A 205 4.00 -3.00 8.76
N GLY A 206 3.49 -3.57 9.86
CA GLY A 206 2.63 -4.75 9.82
C GLY A 206 1.33 -4.50 9.05
N ALA A 207 0.72 -3.32 9.25
CA ALA A 207 -0.46 -2.90 8.50
C ALA A 207 -0.20 -2.84 6.99
N MET A 208 0.93 -2.25 6.56
CA MET A 208 1.26 -2.21 5.14
C MET A 208 1.45 -3.61 4.57
N LEU A 209 2.15 -4.51 5.28
CA LEU A 209 2.31 -5.90 4.84
C LEU A 209 0.95 -6.59 4.67
N MET A 210 0.08 -6.54 5.69
CA MET A 210 -1.28 -7.11 5.64
C MET A 210 -2.05 -6.58 4.42
N VAL A 211 -2.01 -5.28 4.21
CA VAL A 211 -2.72 -4.61 3.10
C VAL A 211 -2.19 -5.08 1.74
N MET A 212 -0.87 -5.20 1.57
CA MET A 212 -0.28 -5.72 0.33
C MET A 212 -0.67 -7.18 0.09
N VAL A 213 -0.78 -8.00 1.14
CA VAL A 213 -1.27 -9.38 1.05
C VAL A 213 -2.73 -9.43 0.61
N TYR A 214 -3.61 -8.60 1.18
CA TYR A 214 -5.00 -8.51 0.71
C TYR A 214 -5.11 -8.02 -0.73
N MET A 215 -4.29 -7.04 -1.12
CA MET A 215 -4.29 -6.47 -2.47
C MET A 215 -3.80 -7.48 -3.53
N GLY A 216 -2.65 -8.10 -3.28
CA GLY A 216 -1.89 -8.84 -4.29
C GLY A 216 -1.88 -10.36 -4.13
N GLY A 217 -2.30 -10.89 -2.98
CA GLY A 217 -2.17 -12.30 -2.64
C GLY A 217 -2.84 -13.25 -3.63
N TRP A 218 -3.97 -12.86 -4.19
CA TRP A 218 -4.68 -13.66 -5.21
C TRP A 218 -4.05 -13.60 -6.60
N ILE A 219 -3.09 -12.70 -6.83
CA ILE A 219 -2.34 -12.58 -8.09
C ILE A 219 -0.98 -13.26 -7.95
N SER A 220 -0.20 -12.91 -6.92
CA SER A 220 1.18 -13.38 -6.76
C SER A 220 1.40 -14.44 -5.69
N GLY A 221 0.43 -14.67 -4.80
CA GLY A 221 0.64 -15.37 -3.54
C GLY A 221 1.06 -14.44 -2.40
N GLY A 222 1.40 -13.17 -2.69
CA GLY A 222 1.67 -12.13 -1.70
C GLY A 222 2.87 -12.41 -0.82
N HIS A 223 4.00 -12.83 -1.42
CA HIS A 223 5.17 -13.23 -0.65
C HIS A 223 5.91 -12.02 -0.05
N PHE A 224 6.10 -10.98 -0.87
CA PHE A 224 6.78 -9.69 -0.61
C PHE A 224 8.14 -9.78 0.09
N ASN A 225 8.72 -10.98 0.17
CA ASN A 225 9.88 -11.31 0.97
C ASN A 225 10.62 -12.51 0.36
N PRO A 226 11.94 -12.41 0.11
CA PRO A 226 12.74 -13.49 -0.44
C PRO A 226 12.72 -14.78 0.40
N ALA A 227 12.77 -14.67 1.74
CA ALA A 227 12.73 -15.83 2.62
C ALA A 227 11.37 -16.54 2.59
N VAL A 228 10.27 -15.79 2.49
CA VAL A 228 8.93 -16.37 2.30
C VAL A 228 8.86 -17.08 0.94
N THR A 229 9.39 -16.47 -0.11
CA THR A 229 9.47 -17.08 -1.45
C THR A 229 10.27 -18.37 -1.45
N LEU A 230 11.41 -18.38 -0.77
CA LEU A 230 12.23 -19.58 -0.58
C LEU A 230 11.50 -20.65 0.24
N ALA A 231 10.75 -20.28 1.27
CA ALA A 231 9.98 -21.22 2.07
C ALA A 231 8.84 -21.88 1.26
N VAL A 232 8.10 -21.09 0.47
CA VAL A 232 7.05 -21.59 -0.44
C VAL A 232 7.64 -22.47 -1.54
N TRP A 233 8.79 -22.09 -2.10
CA TRP A 233 9.52 -22.93 -3.04
C TRP A 233 10.04 -24.23 -2.40
N ALA A 234 10.63 -24.17 -1.21
CA ALA A 234 11.11 -25.35 -0.51
C ALA A 234 9.97 -26.36 -0.25
N ARG A 235 8.77 -25.85 0.08
CA ARG A 235 7.56 -26.66 0.19
C ARG A 235 7.12 -27.28 -1.15
N SER A 236 7.45 -26.68 -2.29
CA SER A 236 7.14 -27.22 -3.61
C SER A 236 8.14 -28.28 -4.11
N LEU A 237 9.19 -28.61 -3.33
CA LEU A 237 10.20 -29.60 -3.71
C LEU A 237 9.72 -31.05 -3.56
N PHE A 238 8.77 -31.32 -2.68
CA PHE A 238 8.34 -32.69 -2.37
C PHE A 238 6.83 -32.78 -2.06
N GLY A 239 6.30 -34.01 -2.08
CA GLY A 239 4.95 -34.31 -1.61
C GLY A 239 3.82 -33.79 -2.52
N ALA A 240 2.64 -33.59 -1.93
CA ALA A 240 1.42 -33.23 -2.66
C ALA A 240 1.47 -31.85 -3.35
N THR A 241 2.47 -31.02 -3.04
CA THR A 241 2.71 -29.70 -3.63
C THR A 241 3.90 -29.68 -4.58
N HIS A 242 4.43 -30.84 -4.95
CA HIS A 242 5.57 -30.94 -5.85
C HIS A 242 5.30 -30.20 -7.18
N GLY A 243 6.20 -29.28 -7.53
CA GLY A 243 6.16 -28.53 -8.79
C GLY A 243 5.12 -27.39 -8.86
N VAL A 244 4.35 -27.14 -7.78
CA VAL A 244 3.33 -26.07 -7.77
C VAL A 244 3.96 -24.67 -7.89
N PHE A 245 5.18 -24.49 -7.39
CA PHE A 245 5.90 -23.22 -7.48
C PHE A 245 7.33 -23.47 -8.02
N PRO A 246 7.56 -23.26 -9.33
CA PRO A 246 8.84 -23.56 -9.96
C PRO A 246 9.99 -22.64 -9.50
N LEU A 247 11.23 -23.16 -9.48
CA LEU A 247 12.42 -22.38 -9.12
C LEU A 247 12.60 -21.12 -9.95
N ALA A 248 12.28 -21.17 -11.25
CA ALA A 248 12.37 -20.00 -12.13
C ALA A 248 11.45 -18.86 -11.67
N GLN A 249 10.23 -19.19 -11.22
CA GLN A 249 9.30 -18.18 -10.69
C GLN A 249 9.76 -17.67 -9.33
N ALA A 250 10.27 -18.54 -8.46
CA ALA A 250 10.87 -18.15 -7.18
C ALA A 250 12.03 -17.17 -7.38
N ALA A 251 12.93 -17.45 -8.33
CA ALA A 251 14.05 -16.56 -8.65
C ALA A 251 13.57 -15.19 -9.15
N LEU A 252 12.57 -15.15 -10.02
CA LEU A 252 11.99 -13.88 -10.51
C LEU A 252 11.33 -13.08 -9.39
N TYR A 253 10.65 -13.74 -8.44
CA TYR A 253 10.09 -13.07 -7.26
C TYR A 253 11.18 -12.46 -6.39
N ILE A 254 12.27 -13.18 -6.14
CA ILE A 254 13.40 -12.65 -5.36
C ILE A 254 14.02 -11.43 -6.05
N VAL A 255 14.19 -11.47 -7.38
CA VAL A 255 14.66 -10.29 -8.13
C VAL A 255 13.66 -9.13 -8.04
N ALA A 256 12.37 -9.40 -8.20
CA ALA A 256 11.32 -8.39 -8.09
C ALA A 256 11.29 -7.75 -6.68
N GLN A 257 11.37 -8.55 -5.63
CA GLN A 257 11.33 -8.12 -4.23
C GLN A 257 12.57 -7.31 -3.86
N THR A 258 13.77 -7.75 -4.28
CA THR A 258 15.01 -6.99 -4.05
C THR A 258 15.04 -5.66 -4.81
N GLY A 259 14.53 -5.64 -6.05
CA GLY A 259 14.30 -4.41 -6.80
C GLY A 259 13.27 -3.51 -6.12
N GLY A 260 12.16 -4.06 -5.66
CA GLY A 260 11.13 -3.37 -4.89
C GLY A 260 11.68 -2.75 -3.62
N ALA A 261 12.41 -3.52 -2.81
CA ALA A 261 13.05 -3.04 -1.60
C ALA A 261 14.01 -1.86 -1.87
N SER A 262 14.79 -1.96 -2.94
CA SER A 262 15.70 -0.89 -3.36
C SER A 262 14.95 0.38 -3.75
N LEU A 263 13.86 0.27 -4.53
CA LEU A 263 13.01 1.39 -4.91
C LEU A 263 12.32 2.02 -3.68
N GLY A 264 11.82 1.18 -2.76
CA GLY A 264 11.20 1.64 -1.51
C GLY A 264 12.18 2.40 -0.63
N ALA A 265 13.41 1.91 -0.49
CA ALA A 265 14.47 2.57 0.27
C ALA A 265 14.86 3.93 -0.37
N LEU A 266 15.00 3.98 -1.70
CA LEU A 266 15.27 5.24 -2.41
C LEU A 266 14.12 6.24 -2.27
N ALA A 267 12.87 5.78 -2.35
CA ALA A 267 11.70 6.61 -2.12
C ALA A 267 11.65 7.14 -0.68
N ALA A 268 11.98 6.32 0.32
CA ALA A 268 12.03 6.74 1.71
C ALA A 268 13.10 7.81 1.95
N ALA A 269 14.29 7.64 1.36
CA ALA A 269 15.36 8.63 1.40
C ALA A 269 14.94 9.96 0.73
N GLY A 270 14.24 9.88 -0.40
CA GLY A 270 13.66 11.04 -1.08
C GLY A 270 12.60 11.74 -0.23
N ALA A 271 11.69 10.98 0.39
CA ALA A 271 10.63 11.52 1.25
C ALA A 271 11.19 12.20 2.49
N LEU A 272 12.14 11.57 3.19
CA LEU A 272 12.81 12.16 4.35
C LEU A 272 13.81 13.26 3.98
N ALA A 273 14.16 13.33 2.69
CA ALA A 273 15.09 14.29 2.10
C ALA A 273 16.41 14.40 2.88
N ARG A 274 16.88 13.24 3.34
CA ARG A 274 18.06 13.00 4.18
C ARG A 274 18.89 11.89 3.54
N LYS A 275 20.21 12.10 3.36
CA LYS A 275 21.11 11.11 2.73
C LYS A 275 21.44 9.94 3.66
N ASP A 276 21.35 10.17 4.97
CA ASP A 276 21.52 9.21 6.06
C ASP A 276 20.24 8.42 6.36
N ALA A 277 19.10 8.74 5.73
CA ALA A 277 17.83 8.08 5.99
C ALA A 277 17.73 6.65 5.45
N VAL A 278 18.65 6.21 4.58
CA VAL A 278 18.77 4.79 4.23
C VAL A 278 19.52 4.07 5.35
N LEU A 279 18.89 3.99 6.52
CA LEU A 279 19.29 3.05 7.56
C LEU A 279 18.65 1.72 7.21
N PHE A 280 19.42 0.82 6.61
CA PHE A 280 19.08 -0.59 6.74
C PHE A 280 18.98 -0.89 8.24
N PRO A 281 17.96 -1.62 8.71
CA PRO A 281 17.91 -2.08 10.09
C PRO A 281 19.23 -2.80 10.38
N ALA A 282 20.08 -2.18 11.18
CA ALA A 282 21.35 -2.72 11.58
C ALA A 282 21.23 -3.16 13.03
N PRO A 283 21.79 -4.32 13.41
CA PRO A 283 21.92 -4.64 14.81
C PRO A 283 22.69 -3.50 15.50
N SER A 284 22.32 -3.22 16.75
CA SER A 284 23.05 -2.26 17.58
C SER A 284 24.54 -2.62 17.57
N GLU A 285 25.42 -1.61 17.55
CA GLU A 285 26.88 -1.80 17.60
C GLU A 285 27.31 -2.67 18.80
N LYS A 286 26.48 -2.76 19.83
CA LYS A 286 26.70 -3.55 21.04
C LYS A 286 26.22 -4.99 20.94
N THR A 287 25.50 -5.37 19.88
CA THR A 287 24.92 -6.70 19.72
C THR A 287 25.94 -7.65 19.07
N PRO A 288 26.33 -8.75 19.75
CA PRO A 288 27.17 -9.77 19.12
C PRO A 288 26.53 -10.33 17.86
N VAL A 289 27.33 -10.52 16.81
CA VAL A 289 26.86 -11.02 15.50
C VAL A 289 26.06 -12.33 15.64
N GLY A 290 26.49 -13.25 16.50
CA GLY A 290 25.77 -14.51 16.74
C GLY A 290 24.35 -14.31 17.30
N LEU A 291 24.14 -13.32 18.18
CA LEU A 291 22.81 -12.99 18.71
C LEU A 291 21.96 -12.28 17.66
N ALA A 292 22.55 -11.40 16.85
CA ALA A 292 21.85 -10.78 15.73
C ALA A 292 21.37 -11.83 14.71
N LEU A 293 22.24 -12.76 14.31
CA LEU A 293 21.90 -13.86 13.41
C LEU A 293 20.81 -14.77 13.99
N LEU A 294 20.87 -15.09 15.28
CA LEU A 294 19.82 -15.87 15.93
C LEU A 294 18.47 -15.14 15.93
N GLY A 295 18.46 -13.83 16.20
CA GLY A 295 17.26 -13.01 16.15
C GLY A 295 16.64 -12.99 14.75
N GLU A 296 17.44 -12.71 13.72
CA GLU A 296 17.00 -12.71 12.32
C GLU A 296 16.50 -14.09 11.87
N PHE A 297 17.18 -15.16 12.28
CA PHE A 297 16.75 -16.53 12.01
C PHE A 297 15.39 -16.81 12.64
N LEU A 298 15.20 -16.53 13.93
CA LEU A 298 13.96 -16.81 14.65
C LEU A 298 12.79 -15.97 14.11
N GLY A 299 13.02 -14.68 13.83
CA GLY A 299 12.01 -13.79 13.25
C GLY A 299 11.59 -14.23 11.85
N THR A 300 12.56 -14.53 10.99
CA THR A 300 12.30 -15.01 9.62
C THR A 300 11.64 -16.39 9.62
N PHE A 301 12.07 -17.28 10.51
CA PHE A 301 11.45 -18.58 10.71
C PHE A 301 9.99 -18.44 11.13
N LEU A 302 9.70 -17.58 12.11
CA LEU A 302 8.33 -17.35 12.58
C LEU A 302 7.44 -16.82 11.44
N LEU A 303 7.92 -15.83 10.68
CA LEU A 303 7.20 -15.30 9.51
C LEU A 303 6.90 -16.40 8.49
N ALA A 304 7.92 -17.15 8.07
CA ALA A 304 7.76 -18.25 7.12
C ALA A 304 6.82 -19.34 7.66
N TYR A 305 6.94 -19.67 8.96
CA TYR A 305 6.10 -20.65 9.63
C TYR A 305 4.63 -20.23 9.59
N VAL A 306 4.32 -18.99 9.94
CA VAL A 306 2.95 -18.44 9.89
C VAL A 306 2.42 -18.53 8.47
N VAL A 307 3.13 -17.98 7.48
CA VAL A 307 2.69 -18.01 6.08
C VAL A 307 2.40 -19.43 5.59
N LEU A 308 3.30 -20.38 5.87
CA LEU A 308 3.11 -21.76 5.42
C LEU A 308 1.86 -22.41 6.05
N HIS A 309 1.56 -22.10 7.31
CA HIS A 309 0.44 -22.71 8.04
C HIS A 309 -0.90 -21.99 7.86
N THR A 310 -0.91 -20.69 7.60
CA THR A 310 -2.15 -19.90 7.50
C THR A 310 -2.58 -19.71 6.06
N ALA A 311 -1.65 -19.47 5.13
CA ALA A 311 -1.94 -19.16 3.74
C ALA A 311 -1.84 -20.38 2.80
N THR A 312 -0.89 -21.29 3.05
CA THR A 312 -0.60 -22.36 2.08
C THR A 312 -1.09 -23.75 2.47
N ALA A 313 -1.50 -23.95 3.74
CA ALA A 313 -1.91 -25.25 4.24
C ALA A 313 -3.26 -25.69 3.66
N LYS A 314 -3.40 -26.98 3.33
CA LYS A 314 -4.67 -27.53 2.80
C LYS A 314 -5.84 -27.35 3.77
N ARG A 315 -5.57 -27.42 5.08
CA ARG A 315 -6.57 -27.24 6.15
C ARG A 315 -7.13 -25.81 6.22
N THR A 316 -6.40 -24.83 5.72
CA THR A 316 -6.82 -23.42 5.66
C THR A 316 -7.22 -22.99 4.26
N SER A 317 -7.53 -23.93 3.35
CA SER A 317 -8.04 -23.60 2.02
C SER A 317 -9.35 -22.81 2.13
N GLY A 318 -9.46 -21.70 1.40
CA GLY A 318 -10.60 -20.79 1.48
C GLY A 318 -10.56 -19.84 2.68
N ASN A 319 -9.51 -19.88 3.51
CA ASN A 319 -9.29 -18.88 4.55
C ASN A 319 -9.13 -17.50 3.89
N SER A 320 -9.89 -16.52 4.36
CA SER A 320 -9.84 -15.13 3.92
C SER A 320 -9.20 -14.20 4.97
N PHE A 321 -8.82 -14.74 6.13
CA PHE A 321 -8.11 -14.04 7.20
C PHE A 321 -6.58 -14.14 7.09
N PHE A 322 -6.03 -14.82 6.08
CA PHE A 322 -4.59 -15.10 6.01
C PHE A 322 -3.70 -13.84 5.95
N GLY A 323 -4.23 -12.71 5.47
CA GLY A 323 -3.49 -11.44 5.52
C GLY A 323 -3.32 -10.87 6.92
N LEU A 324 -4.22 -11.20 7.85
CA LEU A 324 -4.21 -10.73 9.24
C LEU A 324 -3.28 -11.52 10.18
N ALA A 325 -2.82 -12.69 9.73
CA ALA A 325 -2.04 -13.63 10.55
C ALA A 325 -0.54 -13.39 10.41
#